data_AF-A0A495JZR2-F1
#
_entry.id   AF-A0A495JZR2-F1
#
_cell.length_a   1.000
_cell.length_b   1.000
_cell.length_c   1.000
_cell.angle_alpha   90.00
_cell.angle_beta   90.00
_cell.angle_gamma   90.00
#
_symmetry.space_group_name_H-M   'P 1'
#
loop_
_entity.id
_entity.type
_entity.pdbx_description
1 polymer ?
#
loop_
_entity_poly.entity_id
_entity_poly.type
_entity_poly.pdbx_seq_one_letter_code
_entity_poly.pdbx_strand_id
1 'polypeptide(L)'
;MFPNAHWPGQVRLSSEPRCDDGSAAANDSKVLCVSSVSAGPGRPRLVEQRRHGDTARDEILDAAGELFTTRGYSGTSTRMIAEAVGIRQASLYHHFKTKDDILEALLQNTVARALATAQQLREAVGEPALERLQSLARFDAAQLAGSRWNLGALYLLPELRTERFAEFRQARTDLARIYAALAGEVLGDPDDPRRHLPFRLVESVISMRSDEMAGALGADSLHEMVDLLVDTIALVLK
;
A
#
# COMPACT_ATOMS: atom_id res chain seq x y z
N MET A 1 -28.32 -8.91 -10.09
CA MET A 1 -28.18 -8.54 -11.51
C MET A 1 -27.40 -7.23 -11.55
N PHE A 2 -26.08 -7.32 -11.71
CA PHE A 2 -25.17 -6.18 -11.84
C PHE A 2 -24.50 -6.29 -13.22
N PRO A 3 -24.44 -5.23 -14.05
CA PRO A 3 -23.94 -5.34 -15.41
C PRO A 3 -22.41 -5.25 -15.48
N ASN A 4 -21.82 -6.06 -16.37
CA ASN A 4 -20.41 -6.11 -16.74
C ASN A 4 -19.90 -4.77 -17.28
N ALA A 5 -18.81 -4.26 -16.74
CA ALA A 5 -18.00 -3.22 -17.37
C ALA A 5 -16.94 -3.87 -18.28
N HIS A 6 -17.16 -3.78 -19.60
CA HIS A 6 -16.18 -4.14 -20.62
C HIS A 6 -15.28 -2.93 -20.92
N TRP A 7 -13.96 -3.14 -20.90
CA TRP A 7 -12.96 -2.16 -21.37
C TRP A 7 -12.59 -2.44 -22.83
N PRO A 8 -12.72 -1.48 -23.77
CA PRO A 8 -12.26 -1.66 -25.14
C PRO A 8 -10.90 -0.97 -25.39
N GLY A 9 -10.07 -1.55 -26.26
CA GLY A 9 -8.99 -0.81 -26.93
C GLY A 9 -7.63 -1.49 -26.99
N GLN A 10 -7.52 -2.59 -27.75
CA GLN A 10 -6.24 -3.20 -28.10
C GLN A 10 -5.85 -2.70 -29.51
N VAL A 11 -4.92 -1.75 -29.60
CA VAL A 11 -4.34 -1.30 -30.87
C VAL A 11 -3.10 -2.13 -31.16
N ARG A 12 -3.19 -2.87 -32.27
CA ARG A 12 -2.16 -3.74 -32.84
C ARG A 12 -1.20 -2.85 -33.65
N LEU A 13 0.07 -2.77 -33.25
CA LEU A 13 1.13 -2.20 -34.10
C LEU A 13 2.00 -3.33 -34.65
N SER A 14 1.99 -3.42 -35.97
CA SER A 14 2.69 -4.39 -36.79
C SER A 14 4.08 -3.87 -37.21
N SER A 15 4.90 -4.83 -37.66
CA SER A 15 6.05 -4.75 -38.57
C SER A 15 7.42 -4.34 -38.01
N GLU A 16 8.21 -5.38 -37.73
CA GLU A 16 9.67 -5.41 -37.77
C GLU A 16 10.22 -5.11 -39.17
N PRO A 17 11.42 -4.50 -39.31
CA PRO A 17 12.21 -4.59 -40.52
C PRO A 17 13.21 -5.75 -40.48
N ARG A 18 13.26 -6.40 -41.64
CA ARG A 18 14.01 -7.57 -42.08
C ARG A 18 15.53 -7.31 -42.07
N CYS A 19 16.32 -8.25 -41.53
CA CYS A 19 17.77 -8.30 -41.66
C CYS A 19 18.13 -9.14 -42.89
N ASP A 20 18.91 -8.57 -43.81
CA ASP A 20 19.53 -9.28 -44.93
C ASP A 20 21.06 -9.35 -44.73
N ASP A 21 21.58 -10.53 -45.06
CA ASP A 21 22.88 -10.82 -45.67
C ASP A 21 24.17 -10.84 -44.83
N GLY A 22 24.46 -12.02 -44.28
CA GLY A 22 25.33 -12.97 -44.97
C GLY A 22 26.80 -12.60 -45.25
N SER A 23 27.69 -13.27 -44.51
CA SER A 23 28.88 -13.99 -45.00
C SER A 23 30.27 -13.33 -45.00
N ALA A 24 31.08 -13.84 -44.06
CA ALA A 24 32.43 -14.39 -44.20
C ALA A 24 33.65 -13.47 -44.34
N ALA A 25 34.57 -13.59 -43.37
CA ALA A 25 35.95 -14.00 -43.65
C ALA A 25 36.63 -14.51 -42.37
N ALA A 26 37.39 -15.59 -42.54
CA ALA A 26 38.15 -16.31 -41.54
C ALA A 26 39.31 -15.50 -40.97
N ASN A 27 39.73 -15.81 -39.74
CA ASN A 27 41.17 -15.96 -39.50
C ASN A 27 41.47 -16.92 -38.35
N ASP A 28 42.29 -17.92 -38.70
CA ASP A 28 42.96 -18.86 -37.82
C ASP A 28 43.84 -18.13 -36.79
N SER A 29 43.74 -18.52 -35.53
CA SER A 29 44.88 -18.48 -34.60
C SER A 29 44.64 -19.31 -33.34
N LYS A 30 45.37 -20.43 -33.30
CA LYS A 30 45.97 -21.08 -32.13
C LYS A 30 45.03 -21.52 -31.00
N VAL A 31 44.70 -22.80 -31.10
CA VAL A 31 44.45 -23.71 -29.98
C VAL A 31 45.61 -23.62 -28.97
N LEU A 32 45.31 -23.12 -27.78
CA LEU A 32 46.10 -23.34 -26.58
C LEU A 32 45.18 -24.08 -25.59
N CYS A 33 45.49 -25.35 -25.36
CA CYS A 33 44.89 -26.14 -24.30
C CYS A 33 45.19 -25.48 -22.95
N VAL A 34 44.17 -24.89 -22.34
CA VAL A 34 44.16 -24.56 -20.90
C VAL A 34 43.29 -25.58 -20.21
N SER A 35 43.95 -26.35 -19.37
CA SER A 35 43.41 -27.35 -18.47
C SER A 35 42.23 -26.80 -17.66
N SER A 36 41.18 -27.61 -17.60
CA SER A 36 39.99 -27.44 -16.78
C SER A 36 40.33 -27.12 -15.32
N VAL A 37 39.92 -25.94 -14.85
CA VAL A 37 39.73 -25.67 -13.43
C VAL A 37 38.24 -25.50 -13.19
N SER A 38 37.65 -26.51 -12.54
CA SER A 38 36.31 -26.49 -11.98
C SER A 38 36.17 -25.37 -10.95
N ALA A 39 35.28 -24.41 -11.20
CA ALA A 39 34.87 -23.41 -10.22
C ALA A 39 33.34 -23.25 -10.26
N GLY A 40 32.64 -24.15 -9.55
CA GLY A 40 31.39 -23.78 -8.90
C GLY A 40 31.77 -23.09 -7.58
N PRO A 41 31.28 -21.87 -7.35
CA PRO A 41 30.06 -21.72 -6.58
C PRO A 41 29.10 -20.74 -7.26
N GLY A 42 27.81 -21.05 -7.24
CA GLY A 42 26.77 -20.20 -7.80
C GLY A 42 26.89 -18.79 -7.23
N ARG A 43 27.23 -17.81 -8.10
CA ARG A 43 27.12 -16.39 -7.77
C ARG A 43 25.71 -16.14 -7.23
N PRO A 44 25.54 -15.36 -6.14
CA PRO A 44 24.24 -14.83 -5.80
C PRO A 44 23.70 -14.19 -7.07
N ARG A 45 22.56 -14.69 -7.55
CA ARG A 45 21.84 -13.99 -8.62
C ARG A 45 21.52 -12.64 -8.00
N LEU A 46 22.17 -11.57 -8.47
CA LEU A 46 21.67 -10.21 -8.33
C LEU A 46 20.35 -10.22 -9.08
N VAL A 47 19.31 -10.67 -8.39
CA VAL A 47 17.94 -10.44 -8.81
C VAL A 47 17.81 -8.94 -8.66
N GLU A 48 17.78 -8.21 -9.77
CA GLU A 48 17.32 -6.82 -9.74
C GLU A 48 16.04 -6.79 -8.93
N GLN A 49 16.01 -6.01 -7.85
CA GLN A 49 14.81 -5.80 -7.07
C GLN A 49 13.76 -5.17 -7.99
N ARG A 50 12.88 -6.01 -8.54
CA ARG A 50 11.77 -5.58 -9.41
C ARG A 50 10.62 -4.99 -8.61
N ARG A 51 10.67 -5.12 -7.28
CA ARG A 51 9.65 -4.76 -6.31
C ARG A 51 10.28 -3.93 -5.20
N HIS A 52 9.49 -3.04 -4.60
CA HIS A 52 9.95 -2.27 -3.45
C HIS A 52 10.00 -3.17 -2.20
N GLY A 53 11.06 -3.03 -1.41
CA GLY A 53 11.24 -3.77 -0.16
C GLY A 53 12.68 -4.23 0.03
N ASP A 54 13.14 -4.26 1.28
CA ASP A 54 14.50 -4.72 1.62
C ASP A 54 14.58 -6.24 1.75
N THR A 55 13.42 -6.90 1.89
CA THR A 55 13.30 -8.34 2.07
C THR A 55 12.29 -8.96 1.12
N ALA A 56 12.42 -10.26 0.86
CA ALA A 56 11.43 -11.02 0.09
C ALA A 56 10.01 -10.91 0.69
N ARG A 57 9.90 -10.74 2.01
CA ARG A 57 8.62 -10.52 2.68
C ARG A 57 7.99 -9.18 2.26
N ASP A 58 8.80 -8.13 2.18
CA ASP A 58 8.36 -6.79 1.79
C ASP A 58 7.96 -6.75 0.30
N GLU A 59 8.74 -7.42 -0.56
CA GLU A 59 8.39 -7.56 -1.98
C GLU A 59 7.06 -8.29 -2.19
N ILE A 60 6.78 -9.31 -1.37
CA ILE A 60 5.48 -10.03 -1.37
C ILE A 60 4.35 -9.09 -0.94
N LEU A 61 4.55 -8.31 0.12
CA LEU A 61 3.55 -7.34 0.59
C LEU A 61 3.30 -6.25 -0.45
N ASP A 62 4.34 -5.75 -1.10
CA ASP A 62 4.24 -4.77 -2.17
C ASP A 62 3.41 -5.30 -3.35
N ALA A 63 3.74 -6.49 -3.86
CA ALA A 63 2.99 -7.12 -4.95
C ALA A 63 1.55 -7.46 -4.56
N ALA A 64 1.32 -7.89 -3.32
CA ALA A 64 -0.02 -8.14 -2.81
C ALA A 64 -0.84 -6.86 -2.67
N GLY A 65 -0.24 -5.77 -2.20
CA GLY A 65 -0.87 -4.45 -2.09
C GLY A 65 -1.34 -3.95 -3.46
N GLU A 66 -0.50 -4.05 -4.48
CA GLU A 66 -0.87 -3.78 -5.87
C GLU A 66 -2.07 -4.62 -6.31
N LEU A 67 -1.96 -5.95 -6.21
CA LEU A 67 -2.96 -6.85 -6.77
C LEU A 67 -4.29 -6.77 -6.02
N PHE A 68 -4.29 -6.63 -4.69
CA PHE A 68 -5.52 -6.48 -3.91
C PHE A 68 -6.24 -5.18 -4.23
N THR A 69 -5.53 -4.08 -4.45
CA THR A 69 -6.14 -2.78 -4.75
C THR A 69 -6.57 -2.64 -6.22
N THR A 70 -5.91 -3.34 -7.15
CA THR A 70 -6.21 -3.23 -8.60
C THR A 70 -7.13 -4.35 -9.13
N ARG A 71 -7.04 -5.56 -8.58
CA ARG A 71 -7.83 -6.73 -9.01
C ARG A 71 -8.86 -7.18 -7.98
N GLY A 72 -8.88 -6.54 -6.81
CA GLY A 72 -9.70 -6.95 -5.68
C GLY A 72 -9.12 -8.15 -4.93
N TYR A 73 -9.53 -8.26 -3.67
CA TYR A 73 -9.05 -9.33 -2.78
C TYR A 73 -9.46 -10.73 -3.27
N SER A 74 -10.75 -10.93 -3.58
CA SER A 74 -11.28 -12.24 -3.99
C SER A 74 -10.73 -12.68 -5.36
N GLY A 75 -10.50 -11.73 -6.27
CA GLY A 75 -9.89 -11.98 -7.59
C GLY A 75 -8.39 -12.30 -7.55
N THR A 76 -7.73 -12.07 -6.41
CA THR A 76 -6.29 -12.29 -6.25
C THR A 76 -5.97 -13.66 -5.63
N SER A 77 -4.98 -14.37 -6.18
CA SER A 77 -4.48 -15.65 -5.69
C SER A 77 -3.01 -15.56 -5.24
N THR A 78 -2.60 -16.42 -4.30
CA THR A 78 -1.19 -16.49 -3.85
C THR A 78 -0.23 -16.86 -4.98
N ARG A 79 -0.71 -17.59 -5.99
CA ARG A 79 0.07 -17.88 -7.19
C ARG A 79 0.38 -16.62 -8.00
N MET A 80 -0.61 -15.75 -8.23
CA MET A 80 -0.39 -14.49 -8.94
C MET A 80 0.56 -13.57 -8.18
N ILE A 81 0.48 -13.55 -6.85
CA ILE A 81 1.42 -12.79 -6.01
C ILE A 81 2.84 -13.35 -6.18
N ALA A 82 3.03 -14.67 -6.10
CA ALA A 82 4.35 -15.29 -6.31
C ALA A 82 4.92 -15.00 -7.71
N GLU A 83 4.08 -15.09 -8.75
CA GLU A 83 4.45 -14.75 -10.13
C GLU A 83 4.84 -13.27 -10.27
N ALA A 84 4.12 -12.35 -9.62
CA ALA A 84 4.37 -10.92 -9.64
C ALA A 84 5.68 -10.51 -8.94
N VAL A 85 6.11 -11.28 -7.93
CA VAL A 85 7.42 -11.12 -7.26
C VAL A 85 8.53 -11.85 -8.03
N GLY A 86 8.20 -12.89 -8.80
CA GLY A 86 9.18 -13.71 -9.52
C GLY A 86 9.76 -14.87 -8.68
N ILE A 87 9.01 -15.34 -7.67
CA ILE A 87 9.41 -16.46 -6.80
C ILE A 87 8.51 -17.68 -7.03
N ARG A 88 8.96 -18.84 -6.55
CA ARG A 88 8.13 -20.04 -6.54
C ARG A 88 7.02 -19.90 -5.49
N GLN A 89 5.85 -20.46 -5.76
CA GLN A 89 4.73 -20.43 -4.81
C GLN A 89 5.08 -21.07 -3.46
N ALA A 90 5.90 -22.15 -3.46
CA ALA A 90 6.41 -22.74 -2.23
C ALA A 90 7.26 -21.75 -1.40
N SER A 91 8.03 -20.88 -2.06
CA SER A 91 8.81 -19.83 -1.39
C SER A 91 7.92 -18.79 -0.73
N LEU A 92 6.81 -18.40 -1.37
CA LEU A 92 5.82 -17.52 -0.77
C LEU A 92 5.23 -18.13 0.51
N TYR A 93 4.91 -19.43 0.49
CA TYR A 93 4.37 -20.13 1.66
C TYR A 93 5.33 -20.23 2.86
N HIS A 94 6.63 -20.04 2.65
CA HIS A 94 7.57 -19.88 3.76
C HIS A 94 7.42 -18.55 4.50
N HIS A 95 6.92 -17.51 3.84
CA HIS A 95 6.69 -16.19 4.43
C HIS A 95 5.26 -16.02 4.95
N PHE A 96 4.26 -16.49 4.19
CA PHE A 96 2.85 -16.37 4.51
C PHE A 96 2.12 -17.65 4.17
N LYS A 97 1.46 -18.28 5.15
CA LYS A 97 0.80 -19.58 4.97
C LYS A 97 -0.47 -19.45 4.14
N THR A 98 -1.16 -18.31 4.23
CA THR A 98 -2.42 -18.06 3.52
C THR A 98 -2.45 -16.66 2.88
N LYS A 99 -3.41 -16.45 1.98
CA LYS A 99 -3.71 -15.13 1.42
C LYS A 99 -4.16 -14.14 2.51
N ASP A 100 -4.91 -14.64 3.50
CA ASP A 100 -5.38 -13.82 4.61
C ASP A 100 -4.22 -13.38 5.52
N ASP A 101 -3.16 -14.20 5.71
CA ASP A 101 -1.96 -13.78 6.47
C ASP A 101 -1.28 -12.56 5.81
N ILE A 102 -1.29 -12.51 4.47
CA ILE A 102 -0.74 -11.39 3.70
C ILE A 102 -1.61 -10.15 3.89
N LEU A 103 -2.94 -10.31 3.76
CA LEU A 103 -3.88 -9.20 3.96
C LEU A 103 -3.79 -8.64 5.39
N GLU A 104 -3.73 -9.51 6.39
CA GLU A 104 -3.59 -9.14 7.78
C GLU A 104 -2.31 -8.33 8.03
N ALA A 105 -1.17 -8.78 7.52
CA ALA A 105 0.10 -8.05 7.63
C ALA A 105 0.05 -6.68 6.93
N LEU A 106 -0.60 -6.58 5.76
CA LEU A 106 -0.81 -5.29 5.08
C LEU A 106 -1.67 -4.34 5.93
N LEU A 107 -2.81 -4.81 6.43
CA LEU A 107 -3.74 -4.01 7.22
C LEU A 107 -3.17 -3.57 8.57
N GLN A 108 -2.40 -4.43 9.24
CA GLN A 108 -1.71 -4.07 10.48
C GLN A 108 -0.70 -2.94 10.23
N ASN A 109 0.06 -3.03 9.13
CA ASN A 109 1.05 -2.01 8.77
C ASN A 109 0.42 -0.63 8.50
N THR A 110 -0.81 -0.58 7.98
CA THR A 110 -1.47 0.70 7.66
C THR A 110 -1.98 1.45 8.89
N VAL A 111 -2.25 0.78 10.01
CA VAL A 111 -2.75 1.43 11.23
C VAL A 111 -1.67 1.61 12.30
N ALA A 112 -0.65 0.75 12.31
CA ALA A 112 0.33 0.69 13.39
C ALA A 112 1.04 2.03 13.66
N ARG A 113 1.51 2.71 12.60
CA ARG A 113 2.23 3.98 12.74
C ARG A 113 1.33 5.12 13.20
N ALA A 114 0.11 5.20 12.67
CA ALA A 114 -0.87 6.19 13.07
C ALA A 114 -1.29 6.00 14.53
N LEU A 115 -1.55 4.75 14.95
CA LEU A 115 -1.89 4.41 16.33
C LEU A 115 -0.76 4.76 17.31
N ALA A 116 0.49 4.40 16.99
CA ALA A 116 1.64 4.75 17.82
C ALA A 116 1.80 6.27 17.98
N THR A 117 1.64 7.02 16.89
CA THR A 117 1.70 8.49 16.91
C THR A 117 0.55 9.07 17.73
N ALA A 118 -0.65 8.53 17.61
CA ALA A 118 -1.82 8.95 18.38
C ALA A 118 -1.61 8.73 19.88
N GLN A 119 -1.03 7.58 20.27
CA GLN A 119 -0.70 7.28 21.66
C GLN A 119 0.30 8.28 22.23
N GLN A 120 1.37 8.58 21.49
CA GLN A 120 2.37 9.58 21.89
C GLN A 120 1.74 10.97 22.08
N LEU A 121 0.94 11.43 21.12
CA LEU A 121 0.30 12.75 21.18
C LEU A 121 -0.73 12.82 22.31
N ARG A 122 -1.44 11.73 22.62
CA ARG A 122 -2.36 11.69 23.75
C ARG A 122 -1.66 11.90 25.08
N GLU A 123 -0.41 11.43 25.20
CA GLU A 123 0.41 11.55 26.41
C GLU A 123 1.22 12.86 26.47
N ALA A 124 1.23 13.66 25.40
CA ALA A 124 1.96 14.93 25.33
C ALA A 124 1.31 16.01 26.21
N VAL A 125 1.68 16.04 27.49
CA VAL A 125 1.20 17.02 28.48
C VAL A 125 1.74 18.42 28.15
N GLY A 126 0.85 19.41 28.19
CA GLY A 126 1.21 20.83 28.03
C GLY A 126 0.96 21.39 26.63
N GLU A 127 0.73 20.54 25.63
CA GLU A 127 0.32 20.97 24.30
C GLU A 127 -1.22 21.12 24.21
N PRO A 128 -1.74 22.19 23.57
CA PRO A 128 -3.18 22.34 23.34
C PRO A 128 -3.78 21.13 22.60
N ALA A 129 -4.96 20.69 23.01
CA ALA A 129 -5.62 19.52 22.41
C ALA A 129 -5.83 19.67 20.89
N LEU A 130 -6.09 20.90 20.42
CA LEU A 130 -6.26 21.18 19.00
C LEU A 130 -4.96 20.96 18.22
N GLU A 131 -3.82 21.41 18.74
CA GLU A 131 -2.51 21.24 18.09
C GLU A 131 -2.10 19.75 18.01
N ARG A 132 -2.35 19.00 19.09
CA ARG A 132 -2.15 17.55 19.12
C ARG A 132 -3.03 16.84 18.10
N LEU A 133 -4.31 17.20 18.03
CA LEU A 133 -5.27 16.65 17.06
C LEU A 133 -4.88 16.96 15.62
N GLN A 134 -4.48 18.20 15.32
CA GLN A 134 -4.04 18.61 13.99
C GLN A 134 -2.73 17.90 13.58
N SER A 135 -1.80 17.72 14.52
CA SER A 135 -0.56 16.96 14.30
C SER A 135 -0.85 15.50 13.95
N LEU A 136 -1.74 14.86 14.71
CA LEU A 136 -2.19 13.50 14.42
C LEU A 136 -2.86 13.40 13.04
N ALA A 137 -3.81 14.30 12.77
CA ALA A 137 -4.54 14.32 11.51
C ALA A 137 -3.62 14.52 10.30
N ARG A 138 -2.64 15.44 10.39
CA ARG A 138 -1.67 15.69 9.31
C ARG A 138 -0.79 14.46 9.07
N PHE A 139 -0.28 13.82 10.13
CA PHE A 139 0.54 12.62 10.00
C PHE A 139 -0.23 11.46 9.33
N ASP A 140 -1.44 11.20 9.81
CA ASP A 140 -2.28 10.09 9.34
C ASP A 140 -2.76 10.33 7.90
N ALA A 141 -3.26 11.53 7.60
CA ALA A 141 -3.67 11.91 6.24
C ALA A 141 -2.50 11.87 5.25
N ALA A 142 -1.31 12.37 5.62
CA ALA A 142 -0.13 12.31 4.77
C ALA A 142 0.34 10.86 4.52
N GLN A 143 0.25 10.00 5.52
CA GLN A 143 0.55 8.57 5.37
C GLN A 143 -0.45 7.89 4.41
N LEU A 144 -1.74 8.15 4.59
CA LEU A 144 -2.79 7.65 3.71
C LEU A 144 -2.63 8.19 2.29
N ALA A 145 -2.25 9.46 2.11
CA ALA A 145 -2.02 10.08 0.80
C ALA A 145 -0.76 9.57 0.10
N GLY A 146 0.35 9.47 0.83
CA GLY A 146 1.68 9.17 0.27
C GLY A 146 2.03 7.69 0.17
N SER A 147 1.20 6.78 0.68
CA SER A 147 1.45 5.34 0.56
C SER A 147 1.37 4.87 -0.90
N ARG A 148 2.25 3.96 -1.32
CA ARG A 148 2.33 3.51 -2.72
C ARG A 148 1.02 2.92 -3.27
N TRP A 149 0.31 2.17 -2.42
CA TRP A 149 -0.97 1.54 -2.75
C TRP A 149 -2.05 2.10 -1.83
N ASN A 150 -3.26 2.30 -2.34
CA ASN A 150 -4.39 2.76 -1.53
C ASN A 150 -4.98 1.62 -0.66
N LEU A 151 -4.18 1.13 0.30
CA LEU A 151 -4.55 0.00 1.16
C LEU A 151 -5.74 0.32 2.07
N GLY A 152 -6.02 1.60 2.34
CA GLY A 152 -7.21 2.02 3.08
C GLY A 152 -8.51 1.60 2.41
N ALA A 153 -8.52 1.45 1.08
CA ALA A 153 -9.71 0.97 0.35
C ALA A 153 -10.09 -0.47 0.74
N LEU A 154 -9.13 -1.25 1.27
CA LEU A 154 -9.35 -2.62 1.72
C LEU A 154 -10.12 -2.69 3.06
N TYR A 155 -10.30 -1.58 3.77
CA TYR A 155 -10.98 -1.55 5.08
C TYR A 155 -12.46 -1.95 5.01
N LEU A 156 -13.06 -1.86 3.82
CA LEU A 156 -14.48 -2.16 3.59
C LEU A 156 -14.74 -3.59 3.07
N LEU A 157 -13.69 -4.39 2.92
CA LEU A 157 -13.80 -5.78 2.48
C LEU A 157 -14.67 -6.59 3.46
N PRO A 158 -15.61 -7.43 2.97
CA PRO A 158 -16.45 -8.25 3.83
C PRO A 158 -15.65 -9.26 4.68
N GLU A 159 -14.49 -9.72 4.19
CA GLU A 159 -13.60 -10.66 4.89
C GLU A 159 -13.10 -10.11 6.23
N LEU A 160 -12.99 -8.78 6.36
CA LEU A 160 -12.58 -8.10 7.58
C LEU A 160 -13.61 -8.20 8.70
N ARG A 161 -14.80 -8.78 8.47
CA ARG A 161 -15.81 -8.99 9.53
C ARG A 161 -15.56 -10.24 10.36
N THR A 162 -14.62 -11.10 9.94
CA THR A 162 -14.32 -12.37 10.62
C THR A 162 -13.40 -12.16 11.84
N GLU A 163 -13.39 -13.12 12.77
CA GLU A 163 -12.55 -13.04 13.98
C GLU A 163 -11.06 -12.93 13.68
N ARG A 164 -10.66 -13.48 12.53
CA ARG A 164 -9.30 -13.40 12.02
C ARG A 164 -8.72 -11.98 11.99
N PHE A 165 -9.53 -10.98 11.66
CA PHE A 165 -9.07 -9.58 11.56
C PHE A 165 -9.44 -8.75 12.79
N ALA A 166 -9.77 -9.39 13.92
CA ALA A 166 -10.19 -8.69 15.14
C ALA A 166 -9.12 -7.72 15.65
N GLU A 167 -7.85 -8.12 15.61
CA GLU A 167 -6.73 -7.26 16.04
C GLU A 167 -6.64 -5.98 15.20
N PHE A 168 -6.74 -6.09 13.88
CA PHE A 168 -6.76 -4.92 12.99
C PHE A 168 -7.95 -4.00 13.29
N ARG A 169 -9.17 -4.58 13.41
CA ARG A 169 -10.37 -3.81 13.75
C ARG A 169 -10.21 -3.10 15.09
N GLN A 170 -9.67 -3.79 16.08
CA GLN A 170 -9.43 -3.25 17.42
C GLN A 170 -8.43 -2.10 17.37
N ALA A 171 -7.29 -2.26 16.69
CA ALA A 171 -6.29 -1.20 16.54
C ALA A 171 -6.88 0.04 15.86
N ARG A 172 -7.69 -0.13 14.82
CA ARG A 172 -8.39 0.99 14.14
C ARG A 172 -9.44 1.64 15.05
N THR A 173 -10.17 0.86 15.84
CA THR A 173 -11.10 1.38 16.84
C THR A 173 -10.38 2.16 17.94
N ASP A 174 -9.21 1.71 18.37
CA ASP A 174 -8.39 2.39 19.37
C ASP A 174 -7.86 3.72 18.84
N LEU A 175 -7.39 3.76 17.58
CA LEU A 175 -7.01 5.00 16.89
C LEU A 175 -8.18 5.98 16.85
N ALA A 176 -9.37 5.52 16.40
CA ALA A 176 -10.57 6.35 16.35
C ALA A 176 -10.98 6.87 17.74
N ARG A 177 -10.78 6.09 18.80
CA ARG A 177 -11.05 6.51 20.19
C ARG A 177 -10.10 7.62 20.63
N ILE A 178 -8.83 7.57 20.26
CA ILE A 178 -7.87 8.62 20.58
C ILE A 178 -8.24 9.93 19.88
N TYR A 179 -8.57 9.88 18.58
CA TYR A 179 -9.10 11.05 17.86
C TYR A 179 -10.31 11.66 18.58
N ALA A 180 -11.27 10.82 18.97
CA ALA A 180 -12.49 11.27 19.63
C ALA A 180 -12.23 11.84 21.03
N ALA A 181 -11.22 11.33 21.76
CA ALA A 181 -10.82 11.88 23.05
C ALA A 181 -10.20 13.27 22.88
N LEU A 182 -9.23 13.43 21.98
CA LEU A 182 -8.61 14.73 21.69
C LEU A 182 -9.63 15.75 21.21
N ALA A 183 -10.55 15.35 20.33
CA ALA A 183 -11.60 16.25 19.86
C ALA A 183 -12.59 16.63 20.97
N GLY A 184 -12.93 15.71 21.88
CA GLY A 184 -13.73 16.01 23.07
C GLY A 184 -13.05 17.02 24.00
N GLU A 185 -11.73 16.94 24.16
CA GLU A 185 -10.94 17.94 24.90
C GLU A 185 -11.01 19.33 24.23
N VAL A 186 -10.96 19.40 22.89
CA VAL A 186 -11.10 20.66 22.15
C VAL A 186 -12.49 21.27 22.32
N LEU A 187 -13.53 20.44 22.24
CA LEU A 187 -14.93 20.85 22.35
C LEU A 187 -15.33 21.24 23.77
N GLY A 188 -14.59 20.77 24.78
CA GLY A 188 -14.97 20.89 26.18
C GLY A 188 -16.17 20.00 26.56
N ASP A 189 -16.57 19.08 25.68
CA ASP A 189 -17.69 18.16 25.87
C ASP A 189 -17.31 16.76 25.29
N PRO A 190 -17.12 15.74 26.14
CA PRO A 190 -16.79 14.39 25.70
C PRO A 190 -17.96 13.66 25.01
N ASP A 191 -19.18 14.17 25.12
CA ASP A 191 -20.37 13.57 24.53
C ASP A 191 -20.82 14.26 23.22
N ASP A 192 -20.19 15.39 22.86
CA ASP A 192 -20.49 16.10 21.61
C ASP A 192 -20.23 15.18 20.39
N PRO A 193 -21.25 14.95 19.54
CA PRO A 193 -21.12 14.04 18.40
C PRO A 193 -20.07 14.48 17.37
N ARG A 194 -19.71 15.76 17.32
CA ARG A 194 -18.67 16.31 16.43
C ARG A 194 -17.30 15.69 16.70
N ARG A 195 -17.05 15.15 17.90
CA ARG A 195 -15.78 14.49 18.25
C ARG A 195 -15.42 13.31 17.34
N HIS A 196 -16.41 12.73 16.66
CA HIS A 196 -16.18 11.61 15.73
C HIS A 196 -15.80 12.05 14.31
N LEU A 197 -16.00 13.32 13.96
CA LEU A 197 -15.77 13.84 12.62
C LEU A 197 -14.30 13.86 12.21
N PRO A 198 -13.31 14.22 13.06
CA PRO A 198 -11.91 14.31 12.64
C PRO A 198 -11.37 13.01 12.05
N PHE A 199 -11.64 11.88 12.68
CA PHE A 199 -11.21 10.57 12.16
C PHE A 199 -11.84 10.26 10.80
N ARG A 200 -13.12 10.61 10.60
CA ARG A 200 -13.82 10.39 9.31
C ARG A 200 -13.32 11.31 8.21
N LEU A 201 -12.97 12.55 8.54
CA LEU A 201 -12.37 13.48 7.60
C LEU A 201 -10.99 12.99 7.14
N VAL A 202 -10.15 12.49 8.05
CA VAL A 202 -8.86 11.87 7.69
C VAL A 202 -9.06 10.65 6.79
N GLU A 203 -9.99 9.75 7.14
CA GLU A 203 -10.26 8.57 6.32
C GLU A 203 -10.84 8.90 4.94
N SER A 204 -11.44 10.08 4.74
CA SER A 204 -11.97 10.49 3.43
C SER A 204 -10.90 10.57 2.34
N VAL A 205 -9.62 10.74 2.73
CA VAL A 205 -8.45 10.65 1.83
C VAL A 205 -8.47 9.34 1.03
N ILE A 206 -8.92 8.23 1.63
CA ILE A 206 -8.98 6.92 0.98
C ILE A 206 -9.92 6.96 -0.25
N SER A 207 -11.07 7.61 -0.11
CA SER A 207 -12.03 7.75 -1.21
C SER A 207 -11.51 8.74 -2.26
N MET A 208 -10.97 9.88 -1.83
CA MET A 208 -10.36 10.87 -2.73
C MET A 208 -9.25 10.24 -3.60
N ARG A 209 -8.39 9.42 -2.99
CA ARG A 209 -7.37 8.65 -3.73
C ARG A 209 -7.97 7.67 -4.74
N SER A 210 -9.08 7.04 -4.39
CA SER A 210 -9.77 6.12 -5.30
C SER A 210 -10.32 6.88 -6.52
N ASP A 211 -10.87 8.08 -6.30
CA ASP A 211 -11.38 8.95 -7.36
C ASP A 211 -10.24 9.50 -8.23
N GLU A 212 -9.11 9.89 -7.64
CA GLU A 212 -7.90 10.29 -8.36
C GLU A 212 -7.35 9.16 -9.23
N MET A 213 -7.23 7.94 -8.69
CA MET A 213 -6.80 6.77 -9.45
C MET A 213 -7.77 6.41 -10.59
N ALA A 214 -9.05 6.76 -10.47
CA ALA A 214 -10.04 6.62 -11.52
C ALA A 214 -10.03 7.78 -12.55
N GLY A 215 -9.17 8.79 -12.36
CA GLY A 215 -9.09 9.97 -13.22
C GLY A 215 -10.23 10.98 -13.00
N ALA A 216 -10.98 10.87 -11.90
CA ALA A 216 -12.06 11.80 -11.55
C ALA A 216 -11.55 13.08 -10.86
N LEU A 217 -10.31 13.07 -10.37
CA LEU A 217 -9.60 14.22 -9.80
C LEU A 217 -8.29 14.48 -10.56
N GLY A 218 -7.81 15.72 -10.56
CA GLY A 218 -6.49 16.08 -11.12
C GLY A 218 -5.33 15.70 -10.18
N ALA A 219 -4.16 15.39 -10.75
CA ALA A 219 -2.99 14.81 -10.04
C ALA A 219 -2.35 15.71 -8.96
N ASP A 220 -2.55 17.04 -9.02
CA ASP A 220 -1.97 17.98 -8.05
C ASP A 220 -2.85 18.14 -6.78
N SER A 221 -4.01 17.50 -6.73
CA SER A 221 -5.04 17.80 -5.72
C SER A 221 -4.75 17.20 -4.34
N LEU A 222 -4.14 16.02 -4.24
CA LEU A 222 -4.19 15.24 -2.99
C LEU A 222 -3.34 15.82 -1.86
N HIS A 223 -2.15 16.35 -2.16
CA HIS A 223 -1.30 16.98 -1.13
C HIS A 223 -1.91 18.28 -0.62
N GLU A 224 -2.46 19.12 -1.51
CA GLU A 224 -3.16 20.35 -1.13
C GLU A 224 -4.42 20.03 -0.29
N MET A 225 -5.09 18.91 -0.58
CA MET A 225 -6.24 18.44 0.20
C MET A 225 -5.88 18.01 1.63
N VAL A 226 -4.65 17.53 1.90
CA VAL A 226 -4.26 17.15 3.27
C VAL A 226 -4.27 18.37 4.21
N ASP A 227 -3.68 19.48 3.80
CA ASP A 227 -3.67 20.70 4.62
C ASP A 227 -5.08 21.27 4.77
N LEU A 228 -5.86 21.29 3.68
CA LEU A 228 -7.26 21.73 3.72
C LEU A 228 -8.12 20.86 4.65
N LEU A 229 -7.90 19.54 4.69
CA LEU A 229 -8.59 18.62 5.58
C LEU A 229 -8.28 18.93 7.06
N VAL A 230 -7.01 19.20 7.37
CA VAL A 230 -6.59 19.55 8.73
C VAL A 230 -7.20 20.89 9.18
N ASP A 231 -7.27 21.87 8.28
CA ASP A 231 -7.94 23.15 8.56
C ASP A 231 -9.46 22.97 8.74
N THR A 232 -10.07 22.09 7.95
CA THR A 232 -11.49 21.74 8.06
C THR A 232 -11.81 21.11 9.42
N ILE A 233 -10.92 20.25 9.95
CA ILE A 233 -11.07 19.69 11.30
C ILE A 233 -11.15 20.80 12.35
N ALA A 234 -10.26 21.78 12.28
CA ALA A 234 -10.27 22.90 13.21
C ALA A 234 -11.53 23.76 13.07
N LEU A 235 -12.06 23.92 11.85
CA LEU A 235 -13.29 24.67 11.61
C LEU A 235 -14.53 23.98 12.19
N VAL A 236 -14.63 22.65 12.03
CA VAL A 236 -15.80 21.86 12.48
C VAL A 236 -15.88 21.74 14.01
N LEU A 237 -14.76 21.92 14.71
CA LEU A 237 -14.68 21.86 16.17
C LEU A 237 -14.80 23.22 16.87
N LYS A 238 -14.88 24.32 16.11
CA LYS A 238 -15.25 25.64 16.65
C LYS A 238 -16.75 25.72 16.92
#